data_AF-A0A9P9CF77-F1
#
_entry.id   AF-A0A9P9CF77-F1
#
_cell.length_a   1.000
_cell.length_b   1.000
_cell.length_c   1.000
_cell.angle_alpha   90.00
_cell.angle_beta   90.00
_cell.angle_gamma   90.00
#
_symmetry.space_group_name_H-M   'P 1'
#
loop_
_entity.id
_entity.type
_entity.pdbx_description
1 polymer ?
#
loop_
_entity_poly.entity_id
_entity_poly.type
_entity_poly.pdbx_seq_one_letter_code
_entity_poly.pdbx_strand_id
1 'polypeptide(L)'
;MAPLSTSNSQLYPPASNFVQPSAAIVTGSGQSADWEALQHDHQMLKNFNTVLLEQIRMLTGIEPQGIPAYFSQAFRTDWQTRTDQRKLMYCSNNRKGSSSCAWHSSRHQPREHAARRAPEGFLNCGCTDEEALFEASLAMHGVGSYNAGDGQRLDPAMRRALLVILQRRYGYRDGDFEIDPKTGGWAQGMRDSSSWPLRKPTS
;
A
#
# COMPACT_ATOMS: atom_id res chain seq x y z
N MET A 1 19.92 -42.41 -12.08
CA MET A 1 19.35 -42.02 -10.78
C MET A 1 20.42 -41.30 -9.99
N ALA A 2 20.34 -39.98 -9.92
CA ALA A 2 21.20 -39.15 -9.09
C ALA A 2 20.29 -38.13 -8.38
N PRO A 3 20.43 -37.93 -7.06
CA PRO A 3 19.53 -37.08 -6.29
C PRO A 3 19.89 -35.59 -6.47
N LEU A 4 18.87 -34.77 -6.76
CA LEU A 4 18.96 -33.32 -6.67
C LEU A 4 18.79 -32.93 -5.20
N SER A 5 19.89 -32.53 -4.56
CA SER A 5 19.89 -31.83 -3.29
C SER A 5 19.87 -30.33 -3.59
N THR A 6 18.79 -29.64 -3.23
CA THR A 6 18.71 -28.17 -3.28
C THR A 6 18.55 -27.63 -1.88
N SER A 7 19.68 -27.30 -1.23
CA SER A 7 19.74 -26.41 -0.08
C SER A 7 20.10 -25.01 -0.58
N ASN A 8 19.08 -24.20 -0.90
CA ASN A 8 19.28 -22.80 -1.29
C ASN A 8 19.18 -21.92 -0.04
N SER A 9 20.25 -21.91 0.75
CA SER A 9 20.38 -21.10 1.96
C SER A 9 21.49 -20.08 1.81
N GLN A 10 21.46 -19.23 0.77
CA GLN A 10 22.31 -18.05 0.68
C GLN A 10 21.65 -16.97 -0.18
N LEU A 11 20.77 -16.16 0.42
CA LEU A 11 20.26 -14.92 -0.21
C LEU A 11 20.29 -13.72 0.75
N TYR A 12 21.03 -13.81 1.85
CA TYR A 12 21.32 -12.66 2.70
C TYR A 12 22.82 -12.60 3.01
N PRO A 13 23.50 -11.46 2.79
CA PRO A 13 24.84 -11.27 3.31
C PRO A 13 24.81 -11.27 4.86
N PRO A 14 25.91 -11.69 5.51
CA PRO A 14 25.99 -11.72 6.97
C PRO A 14 25.80 -10.32 7.56
N ALA A 15 25.04 -10.25 8.66
CA ALA A 15 24.65 -9.05 9.38
C ALA A 15 25.80 -8.38 10.17
N SER A 16 27.02 -8.33 9.63
CA SER A 16 28.20 -7.85 10.37
C SER A 16 28.69 -6.45 9.98
N ASN A 17 28.03 -5.74 9.06
CA ASN A 17 28.41 -4.37 8.67
C ASN A 17 27.29 -3.34 8.89
N PHE A 18 26.47 -3.51 9.93
CA PHE A 18 25.73 -2.38 10.47
C PHE A 18 26.73 -1.43 11.15
N VAL A 19 27.14 -0.39 10.43
CA VAL A 19 27.66 0.81 11.09
C VAL A 19 26.48 1.38 11.88
N GLN A 20 26.48 1.14 13.19
CA GLN A 20 25.52 1.80 14.06
C GLN A 20 25.73 3.31 13.94
N PRO A 21 24.68 4.12 13.73
CA PRO A 21 24.81 5.56 13.85
C PRO A 21 25.22 5.85 15.31
N SER A 22 26.39 6.47 15.48
CA SER A 22 26.86 6.91 16.78
C SER A 22 25.80 7.81 17.41
N ALA A 23 25.23 7.36 18.53
CA ALA A 23 24.36 8.18 19.36
C ALA A 23 25.22 9.24 20.05
N ALA A 24 25.51 10.34 19.35
CA ALA A 24 26.13 11.51 19.95
C ALA A 24 25.10 12.20 20.84
N ILE A 25 25.32 12.06 22.16
CA ILE A 25 24.62 12.81 23.20
C ILE A 25 24.94 14.30 22.98
N VAL A 26 23.89 15.09 22.77
CA VAL A 26 23.99 16.55 22.60
C VAL A 26 24.40 17.17 23.94
N THR A 27 25.67 17.49 24.08
CA THR A 27 26.17 18.46 25.06
C THR A 27 26.80 19.62 24.31
N GLY A 28 26.33 20.83 24.61
CA GLY A 28 26.56 22.03 23.80
C GLY A 28 28.01 22.45 23.62
N SER A 29 28.16 23.41 22.69
CA SER A 29 29.35 24.21 22.32
C SER A 29 30.21 23.77 21.12
N GLY A 30 29.61 23.16 20.09
CA GLY A 30 30.31 22.82 18.84
C GLY A 30 29.45 22.85 17.59
N GLN A 31 28.78 23.96 17.28
CA GLN A 31 27.83 24.00 16.15
C GLN A 31 28.47 23.82 14.77
N SER A 32 29.75 24.18 14.54
CA SER A 32 30.32 24.10 13.17
C SER A 32 30.81 22.71 12.76
N ALA A 33 31.40 21.94 13.70
CA ALA A 33 31.95 20.62 13.40
C ALA A 33 30.86 19.55 13.13
N ASP A 34 29.70 19.68 13.76
CA ASP A 34 28.55 18.79 13.54
C ASP A 34 27.95 18.97 12.13
N TRP A 35 27.91 20.19 11.59
CA TRP A 35 27.37 20.43 10.24
C TRP A 35 28.31 19.91 9.15
N GLU A 36 29.62 19.99 9.35
CA GLU A 36 30.61 19.43 8.43
C GLU A 36 30.55 17.90 8.40
N ALA A 37 30.40 17.26 9.56
CA ALA A 37 30.18 15.82 9.66
C ALA A 37 28.88 15.39 8.96
N LEU A 38 27.77 16.10 9.19
CA LEU A 38 26.50 15.87 8.50
C LEU A 38 26.60 16.05 6.98
N GLN A 39 27.34 17.06 6.51
CA GLN A 39 27.59 17.28 5.08
C GLN A 39 28.44 16.15 4.49
N HIS A 40 29.46 15.71 5.22
CA HIS A 40 30.29 14.58 4.82
C HIS A 40 29.48 13.29 4.70
N ASP A 41 28.65 12.98 5.69
CA ASP A 41 27.76 11.81 5.68
C ASP A 41 26.74 11.87 4.55
N HIS A 42 26.17 13.05 4.30
CA HIS A 42 25.26 13.26 3.18
C HIS A 42 25.97 13.04 1.83
N GLN A 43 27.23 13.48 1.70
CA GLN A 43 28.02 13.26 0.50
C GLN A 43 28.38 11.78 0.32
N MET A 44 28.73 11.08 1.40
CA MET A 44 28.97 9.64 1.42
C MET A 44 27.74 8.84 0.96
N LEU A 45 26.56 9.18 1.48
CA LEU A 45 25.29 8.56 1.07
C LEU A 45 24.96 8.81 -0.40
N LYS A 46 25.22 10.02 -0.91
CA LYS A 46 25.07 10.32 -2.34
C LYS A 46 25.97 9.45 -3.20
N ASN A 47 27.26 9.38 -2.86
CA ASN A 47 28.24 8.59 -3.58
C ASN A 47 27.86 7.09 -3.57
N PHE A 48 27.43 6.57 -2.41
CA PHE A 48 26.98 5.18 -2.28
C PHE A 48 25.76 4.89 -3.18
N ASN A 49 24.75 5.76 -3.15
CA ASN A 49 23.58 5.62 -4.02
C ASN A 49 23.96 5.64 -5.50
N THR A 50 24.91 6.49 -5.92
CA THR A 50 25.40 6.52 -7.31
C THR A 50 26.00 5.19 -7.73
N VAL A 51 26.87 4.60 -6.90
CA VAL A 51 27.51 3.31 -7.19
C VAL A 51 26.47 2.18 -7.28
N LEU A 52 25.49 2.18 -6.36
CA LEU A 52 24.44 1.18 -6.31
C LEU A 52 23.52 1.24 -7.53
N LEU A 53 23.16 2.45 -7.97
CA LEU A 53 22.38 2.65 -9.19
C LEU A 53 23.11 2.16 -10.44
N GLU A 54 24.43 2.38 -10.54
CA GLU A 54 25.22 1.89 -11.67
C GLU A 54 25.34 0.35 -11.65
N GLN A 55 25.48 -0.27 -10.47
CA GLN A 55 25.42 -1.73 -10.33
C GLN A 55 24.06 -2.30 -10.74
N ILE A 56 22.95 -1.68 -10.32
CA ILE A 56 21.60 -2.11 -10.72
C ILE A 56 21.44 -2.00 -12.24
N ARG A 57 21.91 -0.90 -12.84
CA ARG A 57 21.91 -0.71 -14.30
C ARG A 57 22.67 -1.82 -15.02
N MET A 58 23.88 -2.15 -14.56
CA MET A 58 24.72 -3.21 -15.11
C MET A 58 24.06 -4.60 -15.01
N LEU A 59 23.35 -4.88 -13.90
CA LEU A 59 22.72 -6.18 -13.66
C LEU A 59 21.37 -6.35 -14.38
N THR A 60 20.60 -5.27 -14.54
CA THR A 60 19.22 -5.35 -15.02
C THR A 60 19.04 -4.83 -16.44
N GLY A 61 19.98 -4.04 -16.98
CA GLY A 61 19.83 -3.35 -18.26
C GLY A 61 18.73 -2.29 -18.27
N ILE A 62 18.10 -2.01 -17.11
CA ILE A 62 17.07 -1.01 -16.93
C ILE A 62 17.77 0.28 -16.50
N GLU A 63 17.61 1.33 -17.29
CA GLU A 63 18.07 2.66 -16.88
C GLU A 63 17.30 3.08 -15.62
N PRO A 64 17.96 3.53 -14.53
CA PRO A 64 17.26 3.99 -13.34
C PRO A 64 16.44 5.23 -13.69
N GLN A 65 15.15 5.03 -13.96
CA GLN A 65 14.16 6.07 -14.25
C GLN A 65 13.85 6.86 -12.97
N GLY A 66 14.80 7.67 -12.52
CA GLY A 66 14.65 8.46 -11.29
C GLY A 66 14.27 7.63 -10.06
N ILE A 67 13.79 8.31 -9.02
CA ILE A 67 13.15 7.67 -7.88
C ILE A 67 11.73 7.27 -8.34
N PRO A 68 11.33 5.98 -8.28
CA PRO A 68 9.97 5.56 -8.65
C PRO A 68 8.92 6.43 -7.98
N ALA A 69 7.87 6.84 -8.70
CA ALA A 69 6.92 7.83 -8.20
C ALA A 69 6.36 7.46 -6.82
N TYR A 70 6.15 6.16 -6.56
CA TYR A 70 5.85 5.54 -5.26
C TYR A 70 6.61 6.13 -4.05
N PHE A 71 7.90 6.39 -4.21
CA PHE A 71 8.74 6.88 -3.12
C PHE A 71 8.61 8.39 -2.90
N SER A 72 8.09 9.13 -3.88
CA SER A 72 7.89 10.59 -3.79
C SER A 72 6.81 10.94 -2.77
N GLN A 73 6.99 12.06 -2.08
CA GLN A 73 6.01 12.52 -1.10
C GLN A 73 4.67 12.89 -1.77
N ALA A 74 4.73 13.50 -2.96
CA ALA A 74 3.53 13.88 -3.72
C ALA A 74 2.65 12.65 -4.04
N PHE A 75 3.26 11.56 -4.48
CA PHE A 75 2.53 10.33 -4.75
C PHE A 75 1.95 9.68 -3.49
N ARG A 76 2.68 9.69 -2.36
CA ARG A 76 2.14 9.19 -1.08
C ARG A 76 0.91 9.99 -0.62
N THR A 77 0.94 11.31 -0.80
CA THR A 77 -0.21 12.17 -0.49
C THR A 77 -1.37 11.91 -1.43
N ASP A 78 -1.11 11.78 -2.74
CA ASP A 78 -2.14 11.43 -3.71
C ASP A 78 -2.76 10.07 -3.41
N TRP A 79 -1.94 9.07 -3.08
CA TRP A 79 -2.39 7.75 -2.64
C TRP A 79 -3.29 7.84 -1.43
N GLN A 80 -2.85 8.50 -0.36
CA GLN A 80 -3.67 8.64 0.85
C GLN A 80 -5.02 9.29 0.51
N THR A 81 -5.01 10.36 -0.27
CA THR A 81 -6.21 11.08 -0.70
C THR A 81 -7.15 10.16 -1.51
N ARG A 82 -6.60 9.36 -2.42
CA ARG A 82 -7.33 8.36 -3.20
C ARG A 82 -7.96 7.30 -2.30
N THR A 83 -7.21 6.75 -1.34
CA THR A 83 -7.72 5.78 -0.37
C THR A 83 -8.89 6.36 0.43
N ASP A 84 -8.77 7.60 0.90
CA ASP A 84 -9.82 8.26 1.68
C ASP A 84 -11.08 8.53 0.84
N GLN A 85 -10.93 8.94 -0.42
CA GLN A 85 -12.06 9.07 -1.35
C GLN A 85 -12.75 7.72 -1.61
N ARG A 86 -11.99 6.64 -1.73
CA ARG A 86 -12.54 5.30 -1.90
C ARG A 86 -13.29 4.84 -0.64
N LYS A 87 -12.79 5.13 0.57
CA LYS A 87 -13.54 4.88 1.82
C LYS A 87 -14.87 5.63 1.81
N LEU A 88 -14.88 6.89 1.39
CA LEU A 88 -16.12 7.68 1.28
C LEU A 88 -17.09 7.13 0.23
N MET A 89 -16.59 6.45 -0.80
CA MET A 89 -17.43 5.86 -1.84
C MET A 89 -17.99 4.49 -1.43
N TYR A 90 -17.14 3.63 -0.88
CA TYR A 90 -17.44 2.21 -0.66
C TYR A 90 -17.79 1.86 0.78
N CYS A 91 -17.35 2.68 1.75
CA CYS A 91 -17.51 2.41 3.18
C CYS A 91 -18.47 3.37 3.88
N SER A 92 -18.88 4.46 3.22
CA SER A 92 -19.77 5.46 3.83
C SER A 92 -21.13 4.90 4.24
N ASN A 93 -21.65 5.43 5.35
CA ASN A 93 -23.00 5.15 5.79
C ASN A 93 -24.03 5.77 4.83
N ASN A 94 -25.11 5.04 4.56
CA ASN A 94 -26.27 5.61 3.88
C ASN A 94 -27.02 6.62 4.78
N ARG A 95 -28.09 7.23 4.27
CA ARG A 95 -28.93 8.19 5.03
C ARG A 95 -29.48 7.62 6.35
N LYS A 96 -29.67 6.29 6.43
CA LYS A 96 -30.14 5.58 7.63
C LYS A 96 -29.00 5.29 8.62
N GLY A 97 -27.76 5.70 8.33
CA GLY A 97 -26.60 5.43 9.15
C GLY A 97 -26.06 4.01 9.03
N SER A 98 -26.28 3.33 7.91
CA SER A 98 -25.86 1.94 7.72
C SER A 98 -24.95 1.77 6.50
N SER A 99 -23.83 1.07 6.65
CA SER A 99 -22.85 0.72 5.62
C SER A 99 -22.68 -0.81 5.53
N SER A 100 -22.64 -1.35 4.31
CA SER A 100 -22.41 -2.78 4.06
C SER A 100 -21.50 -2.93 2.86
N CYS A 101 -20.63 -3.93 2.91
CA CYS A 101 -19.91 -4.34 1.72
C CYS A 101 -20.89 -4.81 0.64
N ALA A 102 -20.36 -4.85 -0.57
CA ALA A 102 -21.03 -5.27 -1.78
C ALA A 102 -21.71 -6.65 -1.57
N TRP A 103 -20.95 -7.65 -1.12
CA TRP A 103 -21.46 -9.01 -0.91
C TRP A 103 -22.64 -9.08 0.08
N HIS A 104 -22.52 -8.51 1.29
CA HIS A 104 -23.58 -8.57 2.31
C HIS A 104 -24.85 -7.81 1.88
N SER A 105 -24.68 -6.70 1.16
CA SER A 105 -25.80 -5.94 0.59
C SER A 105 -26.59 -6.80 -0.40
N SER A 106 -25.91 -7.49 -1.33
CA SER A 106 -26.55 -8.28 -2.38
C SER A 106 -27.33 -9.50 -1.88
N ARG A 107 -26.92 -10.07 -0.75
CA ARG A 107 -27.55 -11.25 -0.16
C ARG A 107 -28.53 -10.91 0.96
N HIS A 108 -28.80 -9.62 1.18
CA HIS A 108 -29.64 -9.13 2.27
C HIS A 108 -29.26 -9.74 3.64
N GLN A 109 -27.97 -9.94 3.87
CA GLN A 109 -27.49 -10.53 5.10
C GLN A 109 -27.72 -9.57 6.28
N PRO A 110 -28.01 -10.11 7.48
CA PRO A 110 -28.18 -9.30 8.66
C PRO A 110 -26.90 -8.53 8.98
N ARG A 111 -27.09 -7.32 9.54
CA ARG A 111 -25.98 -6.48 9.99
C ARG A 111 -25.48 -6.99 11.32
N GLU A 112 -24.16 -7.03 11.50
CA GLU A 112 -23.52 -7.32 12.78
C GLU A 112 -23.66 -6.15 13.75
N HIS A 113 -23.55 -4.91 13.25
CA HIS A 113 -23.68 -3.71 14.05
C HIS A 113 -24.91 -2.89 13.66
N ALA A 114 -25.65 -2.40 14.65
CA ALA A 114 -26.77 -1.48 14.44
C ALA A 114 -26.32 -0.19 13.73
N ALA A 115 -27.25 0.52 13.09
CA ALA A 115 -26.97 1.77 12.38
C ALA A 115 -26.21 2.78 13.27
N ARG A 116 -25.17 3.39 12.71
CA ARG A 116 -24.23 4.32 13.37
C ARG A 116 -23.47 3.73 14.57
N ARG A 117 -23.47 2.40 14.74
CA ARG A 117 -22.76 1.70 15.82
C ARG A 117 -21.64 0.76 15.36
N ALA A 118 -21.23 0.84 14.09
CA ALA A 118 -20.04 0.11 13.65
C ALA A 118 -18.80 0.78 14.27
N PRO A 119 -17.81 0.00 14.75
CA PRO A 119 -16.52 0.54 15.18
C PRO A 119 -15.81 1.31 14.04
N GLU A 120 -14.86 2.18 14.40
CA GLU A 120 -14.03 2.85 13.40
C GLU A 120 -13.23 1.84 12.58
N GLY A 121 -13.21 2.02 11.25
CA GLY A 121 -12.60 1.07 10.31
C GLY A 121 -13.46 -0.14 9.97
N PHE A 122 -14.70 -0.22 10.46
CA PHE A 122 -15.65 -1.31 10.19
C PHE A 122 -16.96 -0.81 9.57
N LEU A 123 -17.54 -1.67 8.74
CA LEU A 123 -18.89 -1.52 8.20
C LEU A 123 -19.92 -2.15 9.14
N ASN A 124 -21.20 -1.76 9.03
CA ASN A 124 -22.25 -2.39 9.83
C ASN A 124 -22.44 -3.89 9.57
N CYS A 125 -21.94 -4.42 8.45
CA CYS A 125 -21.94 -5.85 8.17
C CYS A 125 -20.76 -6.62 8.78
N GLY A 126 -19.89 -5.98 9.58
CA GLY A 126 -18.74 -6.65 10.23
C GLY A 126 -17.47 -6.72 9.39
N CYS A 127 -17.52 -6.28 8.13
CA CYS A 127 -16.33 -6.19 7.28
C CYS A 127 -15.51 -4.95 7.62
N THR A 128 -14.18 -5.03 7.48
CA THR A 128 -13.32 -3.84 7.61
C THR A 128 -13.34 -2.98 6.35
N ASP A 129 -12.92 -1.72 6.48
CA ASP A 129 -12.74 -0.81 5.34
C ASP A 129 -11.76 -1.39 4.32
N GLU A 130 -10.62 -1.90 4.78
CA GLU A 130 -9.58 -2.52 3.94
C GLU A 130 -10.13 -3.69 3.13
N GLU A 131 -10.97 -4.48 3.77
CA GLU A 131 -11.68 -5.60 3.19
C GLU A 131 -12.61 -5.13 2.05
N ALA A 132 -13.37 -4.06 2.26
CA ALA A 132 -14.27 -3.51 1.25
C ALA A 132 -13.51 -2.84 0.10
N LEU A 133 -12.43 -2.14 0.41
CA LEU A 133 -11.51 -1.56 -0.57
C LEU A 133 -10.84 -2.64 -1.42
N PHE A 134 -10.41 -3.73 -0.81
CA PHE A 134 -9.83 -4.87 -1.51
C PHE A 134 -10.83 -5.52 -2.48
N GLU A 135 -12.08 -5.72 -2.05
CA GLU A 135 -13.16 -6.20 -2.92
C GLU A 135 -13.37 -5.28 -4.14
N ALA A 136 -13.36 -3.96 -3.91
CA ALA A 136 -13.48 -2.97 -4.99
C ALA A 136 -12.28 -3.02 -5.95
N SER A 137 -11.05 -3.15 -5.44
CA SER A 137 -9.86 -3.30 -6.29
C SER A 137 -9.94 -4.55 -7.16
N LEU A 138 -10.31 -5.69 -6.58
CA LEU A 138 -10.48 -6.93 -7.34
C LEU A 138 -11.52 -6.79 -8.46
N ALA A 139 -12.66 -6.17 -8.15
CA ALA A 139 -13.72 -5.94 -9.13
C ALA A 139 -13.27 -5.03 -10.30
N MET A 140 -12.45 -4.00 -10.03
CA MET A 140 -11.89 -3.15 -11.09
C MET A 140 -10.94 -3.90 -12.04
N HIS A 141 -10.31 -4.96 -11.55
CA HIS A 141 -9.42 -5.83 -12.32
C HIS A 141 -10.12 -7.09 -12.86
N GLY A 142 -11.46 -7.08 -12.92
CA GLY A 142 -12.25 -8.17 -13.48
C GLY A 142 -12.33 -9.42 -12.60
N VAL A 143 -11.86 -9.36 -11.35
CA VAL A 143 -11.98 -10.45 -10.39
C VAL A 143 -13.25 -10.26 -9.56
N GLY A 144 -14.32 -10.90 -10.02
CA GLY A 144 -15.65 -10.77 -9.43
C GLY A 144 -16.31 -9.43 -9.78
N SER A 145 -17.25 -8.99 -8.93
CA SER A 145 -17.98 -7.74 -9.17
C SER A 145 -18.38 -7.06 -7.88
N TYR A 146 -18.39 -5.73 -7.92
CA TYR A 146 -18.84 -4.88 -6.83
C TYR A 146 -20.32 -4.46 -6.97
N ASN A 147 -20.84 -4.37 -8.20
CA ASN A 147 -22.18 -3.86 -8.49
C ASN A 147 -23.27 -4.94 -8.41
N ALA A 148 -24.51 -4.54 -8.15
CA ALA A 148 -25.64 -5.47 -8.10
C ALA A 148 -26.01 -5.91 -9.52
N GLY A 149 -26.14 -7.22 -9.75
CA GLY A 149 -26.55 -7.80 -11.04
C GLY A 149 -25.41 -8.34 -11.90
N ASP A 150 -24.20 -7.83 -11.75
CA ASP A 150 -23.04 -8.28 -12.54
C ASP A 150 -22.17 -9.23 -11.72
N GLY A 151 -21.79 -10.40 -12.26
CA GLY A 151 -20.71 -11.26 -11.78
C GLY A 151 -20.84 -11.96 -10.42
N GLN A 152 -20.00 -12.98 -10.20
CA GLN A 152 -19.87 -13.64 -8.90
C GLN A 152 -19.10 -12.74 -7.93
N ARG A 153 -19.74 -12.37 -6.82
CA ARG A 153 -19.09 -11.63 -5.73
C ARG A 153 -18.23 -12.56 -4.89
N LEU A 154 -17.06 -12.09 -4.49
CA LEU A 154 -16.12 -12.86 -3.68
C LEU A 154 -16.69 -13.09 -2.28
N ASP A 155 -16.66 -14.34 -1.81
CA ASP A 155 -17.10 -14.69 -0.45
C ASP A 155 -16.26 -13.94 0.62
N PRO A 156 -16.88 -13.40 1.69
CA PRO A 156 -16.17 -12.64 2.72
C PRO A 156 -15.02 -13.41 3.39
N ALA A 157 -15.17 -14.72 3.61
CA ALA A 157 -14.13 -15.53 4.25
C ALA A 157 -12.94 -15.74 3.30
N MET A 158 -13.21 -16.05 2.03
CA MET A 158 -12.16 -16.18 1.00
C MET A 158 -11.43 -14.85 0.78
N ARG A 159 -12.18 -13.75 0.67
CA ARG A 159 -11.63 -12.39 0.55
C ARG A 159 -10.72 -12.02 1.72
N ARG A 160 -11.16 -12.29 2.95
CA ARG A 160 -10.36 -12.03 4.16
C ARG A 160 -9.07 -12.85 4.14
N ALA A 161 -9.15 -14.14 3.81
CA ALA A 161 -7.97 -15.00 3.73
C ALA A 161 -6.96 -14.50 2.69
N LEU A 162 -7.43 -14.10 1.50
CA LEU A 162 -6.57 -13.54 0.45
C LEU A 162 -5.91 -12.23 0.89
N LEU A 163 -6.68 -11.30 1.46
CA LEU A 163 -6.16 -10.03 1.94
C LEU A 163 -5.05 -10.23 2.98
N VAL A 164 -5.28 -11.10 3.96
CA VAL A 164 -4.29 -11.41 5.02
C VAL A 164 -3.00 -11.97 4.43
N ILE A 165 -3.08 -12.88 3.44
CA ILE A 165 -1.90 -13.43 2.78
C ILE A 165 -1.13 -12.34 2.04
N LEU A 166 -1.85 -11.50 1.29
CA LEU A 166 -1.25 -10.42 0.50
C LEU A 166 -0.58 -9.36 1.38
N GLN A 167 -1.24 -8.96 2.47
CA GLN A 167 -0.67 -8.03 3.45
C GLN A 167 0.57 -8.63 4.11
N ARG A 168 0.51 -9.87 4.59
CA ARG A 168 1.62 -10.50 5.33
C ARG A 168 2.82 -10.81 4.46
N ARG A 169 2.60 -11.32 3.24
CA ARG A 169 3.69 -11.80 2.38
C ARG A 169 4.25 -10.72 1.46
N TYR A 170 3.40 -9.78 1.05
CA TYR A 170 3.76 -8.78 0.03
C TYR A 170 3.55 -7.34 0.50
N GLY A 171 3.08 -7.11 1.73
CA GLY A 171 2.85 -5.76 2.24
C GLY A 171 1.70 -5.04 1.53
N TYR A 172 0.73 -5.78 0.99
CA TYR A 172 -0.35 -5.22 0.18
C TYR A 172 -1.10 -4.07 0.87
N ARG A 173 -1.40 -3.02 0.11
CA ARG A 173 -2.24 -1.87 0.49
C ARG A 173 -3.25 -1.58 -0.61
N ASP A 174 -4.33 -0.87 -0.26
CA ASP A 174 -5.30 -0.39 -1.26
C ASP A 174 -4.58 0.38 -2.37
N GLY A 175 -4.88 0.09 -3.64
CA GLY A 175 -4.24 0.76 -4.78
C GLY A 175 -3.00 0.06 -5.34
N ASP A 176 -2.44 -0.96 -4.67
CA ASP A 176 -1.22 -1.65 -5.17
C ASP A 176 -1.43 -2.33 -6.54
N PHE A 177 -2.63 -2.80 -6.86
CA PHE A 177 -2.93 -3.40 -8.17
C PHE A 177 -3.01 -2.38 -9.29
N GLU A 178 -3.16 -1.11 -8.94
CA GLU A 178 -3.35 0.01 -9.85
C GLU A 178 -2.03 0.76 -10.11
N ILE A 179 -0.90 0.27 -9.60
CA ILE A 179 0.42 0.87 -9.80
C ILE A 179 1.12 0.19 -10.97
N ASP A 180 1.64 1.01 -11.87
CA ASP A 180 2.51 0.53 -12.94
C ASP A 180 3.89 0.19 -12.36
N PRO A 181 4.34 -1.07 -12.41
CA PRO A 181 5.62 -1.48 -11.87
C PRO A 181 6.82 -0.84 -12.60
N LYS A 182 6.64 -0.32 -13.82
CA LYS A 182 7.72 0.32 -14.58
C LYS A 182 7.96 1.76 -14.15
N THR A 183 6.89 2.51 -13.90
CA THR A 183 6.96 3.94 -13.56
C THR A 183 6.84 4.19 -12.06
N GLY A 184 6.27 3.24 -11.31
CA GLY A 184 5.91 3.39 -9.90
C GLY A 184 4.77 4.37 -9.66
N GLY A 185 4.11 4.86 -10.72
CA GLY A 185 2.93 5.73 -10.67
C GLY A 185 1.64 4.94 -10.86
N TRP A 186 0.50 5.62 -10.93
CA TRP A 186 -0.76 4.96 -11.30
C TRP A 186 -0.69 4.44 -12.73
N ALA A 187 -1.12 3.21 -12.94
CA ALA A 187 -1.21 2.59 -14.25
C ALA A 187 -2.16 3.38 -15.15
N GLN A 188 -1.90 3.34 -16.46
CA GLN A 188 -2.66 4.08 -17.44
C GLN A 188 -4.16 3.72 -17.38
N GLY A 189 -5.01 4.74 -17.32
CA GLY A 189 -6.47 4.57 -17.21
C GLY A 189 -6.96 4.29 -15.77
N MET A 190 -6.05 4.13 -14.81
CA MET A 190 -6.41 4.06 -13.40
C MET A 190 -6.63 5.46 -12.83
N ARG A 191 -7.54 5.52 -11.86
CA ARG A 191 -7.99 6.76 -11.23
C ARG A 191 -7.04 7.20 -10.13
N ASP A 192 -6.37 8.34 -10.33
CA ASP A 192 -5.66 9.12 -9.29
C ASP A 192 -6.66 9.80 -8.33
N SER A 193 -6.18 10.54 -7.33
CA SER A 193 -7.08 11.24 -6.40
C SER A 193 -7.93 12.35 -7.06
N SER A 194 -7.49 12.91 -8.19
CA SER A 194 -8.22 14.00 -8.87
C SER A 194 -9.46 13.49 -9.62
N SER A 195 -9.44 12.22 -10.02
CA SER A 195 -10.48 11.60 -10.84
C SER A 195 -11.64 10.96 -10.06
N TRP A 196 -11.56 10.92 -8.72
CA TRP A 196 -12.68 10.49 -7.88
C TRP A 196 -13.55 11.69 -7.46
N PRO A 197 -14.88 11.54 -7.45
CA PRO A 197 -15.76 12.60 -7.01
C PRO A 197 -15.48 12.91 -5.53
N LEU A 198 -15.23 14.19 -5.24
CA LEU A 198 -15.14 14.69 -3.87
C LEU A 198 -16.50 14.54 -3.17
N ARG A 199 -16.77 13.37 -2.59
CA ARG A 199 -17.88 13.24 -1.65
C ARG A 199 -17.46 13.97 -0.38
N LYS A 200 -18.11 15.10 -0.10
CA LYS A 200 -17.99 15.71 1.23
C LYS A 200 -18.53 14.70 2.24
N PRO A 201 -17.82 14.43 3.35
CA PRO A 201 -18.37 13.60 4.42
C PRO A 201 -19.70 14.22 4.86
N THR A 202 -20.78 13.45 4.80
CA THR A 202 -22.07 13.90 5.29
C THR A 202 -21.99 13.98 6.81
N SER A 203 -21.95 15.20 7.33
CA SER A 203 -22.07 15.53 8.75
C SER A 203 -23.36 15.00 9.37
#